data_AF-A0A952WHG3-F1
#
_entry.id   AF-A0A952WHG3-F1
#
_cell.length_a   1.000
_cell.length_b   1.000
_cell.length_c   1.000
_cell.angle_alpha   90.00
_cell.angle_beta   90.00
_cell.angle_gamma   90.00
#
_symmetry.space_group_name_H-M   'P 1'
#
loop_
_entity.id
_entity.type
_entity.pdbx_description
1 polymer ?
#
loop_
_entity_poly.entity_id
_entity_poly.type
_entity_poly.pdbx_seq_one_letter_code
_entity_poly.pdbx_strand_id
1 'polypeptide(L)'
;MVRLRFQRFGRHNRPFYRLAAIDQRTRRDGVVIEALGWFNPIETDAAKQIQINEERVKHWISVGAQPTDTVRDFLAKRKLVDVSLWEKDREHDRKRVEKKKAAEAAAQAAAGEKKEEAKA
;
A
#
# COMPACT_ATOMS: atom_id res chain seq x y z
N MET A 1 1.89 -19.62 -7.20
CA MET A 1 1.77 -19.42 -5.73
C MET A 1 0.60 -18.50 -5.49
N VAL A 2 -0.13 -18.69 -4.40
CA VAL A 2 -1.23 -17.79 -4.06
C VAL A 2 -0.66 -16.49 -3.50
N ARG A 3 -1.12 -15.37 -4.05
CA ARG A 3 -0.81 -14.02 -3.57
C ARG A 3 -2.08 -13.33 -3.10
N LEU A 4 -1.96 -12.62 -1.98
CA LEU A 4 -2.98 -11.68 -1.52
C LEU A 4 -2.69 -10.33 -2.16
N ARG A 5 -3.54 -9.92 -3.11
CA ARG A 5 -3.34 -8.70 -3.89
C ARG A 5 -4.64 -7.95 -4.09
N PHE A 6 -4.51 -6.64 -4.34
CA PHE A 6 -5.64 -5.80 -4.70
C PHE A 6 -5.93 -5.87 -6.20
N GLN A 7 -7.20 -6.02 -6.53
CA GLN A 7 -7.72 -5.83 -7.87
C GLN A 7 -8.32 -4.43 -7.98
N ARG A 8 -8.01 -3.69 -9.04
CA ARG A 8 -8.55 -2.36 -9.25
C ARG A 8 -9.89 -2.45 -9.95
N PHE A 9 -10.90 -1.92 -9.30
CA PHE A 9 -12.26 -1.73 -9.77
C PHE A 9 -12.64 -0.24 -9.71
N GLY A 10 -13.87 0.07 -10.11
CA GLY A 10 -14.40 1.42 -10.08
C GLY A 10 -14.31 2.13 -11.42
N ARG A 11 -14.68 3.41 -11.41
CA ARG A 11 -14.74 4.26 -12.61
C ARG A 11 -13.48 5.11 -12.72
N HIS A 12 -13.32 5.79 -13.85
CA HIS A 12 -12.31 6.83 -13.97
C HIS A 12 -12.46 7.86 -12.84
N ASN A 13 -11.34 8.29 -12.24
CA ASN A 13 -11.27 9.16 -11.06
C ASN A 13 -12.03 8.70 -9.80
N ARG A 14 -12.51 7.45 -9.78
CA ARG A 14 -13.11 6.84 -8.59
C ARG A 14 -12.60 5.40 -8.42
N PRO A 15 -11.36 5.22 -7.94
CA PRO A 15 -10.78 3.90 -7.73
C PRO A 15 -11.44 3.18 -6.55
N PHE A 16 -11.69 1.89 -6.73
CA PHE A 16 -12.14 0.97 -5.69
C PHE A 16 -11.27 -0.28 -5.75
N TYR A 17 -10.84 -0.84 -4.63
CA TYR A 17 -9.95 -1.99 -4.63
C TYR A 17 -10.60 -3.18 -3.93
N ARG A 18 -10.51 -4.36 -4.53
CA ARG A 18 -10.95 -5.62 -3.89
C ARG A 18 -9.74 -6.41 -3.43
N LEU A 19 -9.75 -6.87 -2.19
CA LEU A 19 -8.72 -7.76 -1.64
C LEU A 19 -9.09 -9.20 -1.98
N ALA A 20 -8.20 -9.90 -2.68
CA ALA A 20 -8.47 -11.24 -3.19
C ALA A 20 -7.25 -12.16 -3.03
N ALA A 21 -7.52 -13.44 -2.77
CA ALA A 21 -6.57 -14.53 -2.90
C ALA A 21 -6.59 -15.04 -4.35
N ILE A 22 -5.46 -14.92 -5.05
CA ILE A 22 -5.35 -15.28 -6.47
C ILE A 22 -4.00 -15.95 -6.72
N ASP A 23 -3.92 -16.89 -7.67
CA ASP A 23 -2.62 -17.35 -8.15
C ASP A 23 -1.85 -16.23 -8.85
N GLN A 24 -0.54 -16.14 -8.57
CA GLN A 24 0.37 -15.14 -9.12
C GLN A 24 0.35 -15.06 -10.66
N ARG A 25 0.17 -16.19 -11.36
CA ARG A 25 0.21 -16.25 -12.83
C ARG A 25 -1.03 -15.63 -13.48
N THR A 26 -2.11 -15.45 -12.72
CA THR A 26 -3.35 -14.88 -13.21
C THR A 26 -3.21 -13.38 -13.45
N ARG A 27 -3.85 -12.87 -14.51
CA ARG A 27 -3.97 -11.42 -14.80
C ARG A 27 -4.53 -10.65 -13.59
N ARG A 28 -4.24 -9.35 -13.48
CA ARG A 28 -4.67 -8.50 -12.35
C ARG A 28 -6.16 -8.69 -12.02
N ASP A 29 -7.03 -8.50 -13.01
CA ASP A 29 -8.49 -8.55 -12.85
C ASP A 29 -9.07 -9.91 -13.25
N GLY A 30 -8.30 -10.98 -13.07
CA GLY A 30 -8.68 -12.34 -13.48
C GLY A 30 -9.51 -13.08 -12.44
N VAL A 31 -9.63 -14.39 -12.65
CA VAL A 31 -10.39 -15.30 -11.78
C VAL A 31 -9.80 -15.29 -10.37
N VAL A 32 -10.69 -15.12 -9.40
CA VAL A 32 -10.36 -15.05 -7.98
C VAL A 32 -10.68 -16.38 -7.33
N ILE A 33 -9.81 -16.87 -6.44
CA ILE A 33 -10.09 -18.08 -5.64
C ILE A 33 -11.07 -17.70 -4.54
N GLU A 34 -10.74 -16.66 -3.78
CA GLU A 34 -11.57 -16.15 -2.69
C GLU A 34 -11.46 -14.63 -2.54
N ALA A 35 -12.60 -13.96 -2.36
CA ALA A 35 -12.66 -12.54 -2.05
C ALA A 35 -12.58 -12.35 -0.53
N LEU A 36 -11.56 -11.63 -0.06
CA LEU A 36 -11.25 -11.47 1.36
C LEU A 36 -11.65 -10.11 1.91
N GLY A 37 -12.03 -9.16 1.05
CA GLY A 37 -12.40 -7.82 1.47
C GLY A 37 -12.31 -6.78 0.36
N TRP A 38 -12.31 -5.52 0.76
CA TRP A 38 -12.20 -4.37 -0.13
C TRP A 38 -11.63 -3.14 0.57
N PHE A 39 -11.16 -2.19 -0.22
CA PHE A 39 -10.60 -0.91 0.19
C PHE A 39 -11.11 0.20 -0.73
N ASN A 40 -11.70 1.22 -0.12
CA ASN A 40 -12.20 2.42 -0.79
C ASN A 40 -11.40 3.66 -0.34
N PRO A 41 -10.44 4.15 -1.14
CA PRO A 41 -9.61 5.29 -0.75
C PRO A 41 -10.37 6.62 -0.70
N ILE A 42 -11.56 6.72 -1.30
CA ILE A 42 -12.35 7.96 -1.39
C ILE A 42 -13.17 8.16 -0.12
N GLU A 43 -13.44 7.08 0.61
CA GLU A 43 -14.20 7.16 1.85
C GLU A 43 -13.43 7.97 2.90
N THR A 44 -14.13 8.90 3.55
CA THR A 44 -13.51 9.81 4.54
C THR A 44 -13.38 9.15 5.89
N ASP A 45 -14.32 8.27 6.23
CA ASP A 45 -14.31 7.51 7.48
C ASP A 45 -13.34 6.32 7.37
N ALA A 46 -12.27 6.35 8.18
CA ALA A 46 -11.26 5.31 8.23
C ALA A 46 -11.82 3.92 8.55
N ALA A 47 -12.90 3.82 9.33
CA ALA A 47 -13.53 2.54 9.69
C ALA A 47 -14.24 1.90 8.48
N LYS A 48 -14.83 2.73 7.62
CA LYS A 48 -15.51 2.30 6.37
C LYS A 48 -14.58 2.25 5.18
N GLN A 49 -13.37 2.76 5.31
CA GLN A 49 -12.39 2.78 4.23
C GLN A 49 -11.95 1.37 3.83
N ILE A 50 -11.95 0.42 4.79
CA ILE A 50 -11.43 -0.92 4.56
C ILE A 50 -12.23 -1.99 5.30
N GLN A 51 -12.66 -3.01 4.56
CA GLN A 51 -13.26 -4.21 5.11
C GLN A 51 -12.39 -5.41 4.78
N ILE A 52 -12.03 -6.20 5.79
CA ILE A 52 -11.21 -7.41 5.64
C ILE A 52 -11.85 -8.51 6.48
N ASN A 53 -12.00 -9.71 5.91
CA ASN A 53 -12.33 -10.92 6.64
C ASN A 53 -11.06 -11.50 7.27
N GLU A 54 -10.90 -11.27 8.57
CA GLU A 54 -9.66 -11.57 9.30
C GLU A 54 -9.42 -13.07 9.45
N GLU A 55 -10.46 -13.86 9.64
CA GLU A 55 -10.37 -15.32 9.81
C GLU A 55 -9.81 -15.98 8.55
N ARG A 56 -10.36 -15.61 7.40
CA ARG A 56 -9.96 -16.16 6.11
C ARG A 56 -8.56 -15.70 5.72
N VAL A 57 -8.20 -14.44 6.00
CA VAL A 57 -6.83 -13.96 5.79
C VAL A 57 -5.81 -14.75 6.62
N LYS A 58 -6.09 -14.99 7.91
CA LYS A 58 -5.21 -15.80 8.77
C LYS A 58 -5.02 -17.21 8.20
N HIS A 59 -6.10 -17.83 7.74
CA HIS A 59 -6.03 -19.13 7.08
C HIS A 59 -5.12 -19.11 5.85
N TRP A 60 -5.30 -18.15 4.95
CA TRP A 60 -4.47 -18.07 3.74
C TRP A 60 -2.98 -17.82 4.06
N ILE A 61 -2.70 -16.98 5.06
CA ILE A 61 -1.33 -16.77 5.53
C ILE A 61 -0.74 -18.08 6.08
N SER A 62 -1.50 -18.84 6.88
CA SER A 62 -1.04 -20.14 7.40
C SER A 62 -0.77 -21.19 6.32
N VAL A 63 -1.50 -21.12 5.20
CA VAL A 63 -1.30 -21.99 4.03
C VAL A 63 -0.10 -21.52 3.16
N GLY A 64 0.53 -20.40 3.51
CA GLY A 64 1.71 -19.87 2.83
C GLY A 64 1.39 -18.86 1.72
N ALA A 65 0.20 -18.25 1.71
CA ALA A 65 -0.09 -17.16 0.79
C ALA A 65 0.78 -15.93 1.12
N GLN A 66 1.40 -15.35 0.09
CA GLN A 66 2.24 -14.16 0.27
C GLN A 66 1.44 -12.88 -0.02
N PRO A 67 1.32 -11.93 0.93
CA PRO A 67 0.74 -10.64 0.66
C PRO A 67 1.67 -9.72 -0.14
N THR A 68 1.10 -8.87 -0.97
CA THR A 68 1.81 -7.74 -1.61
C THR A 68 2.10 -6.63 -0.60
N ASP A 69 3.06 -5.74 -0.87
CA ASP A 69 3.52 -4.71 0.10
C ASP A 69 2.39 -3.85 0.65
N THR A 70 1.52 -3.34 -0.22
CA THR A 70 0.37 -2.53 0.20
C THR A 70 -0.63 -3.34 1.02
N VAL A 71 -0.87 -4.61 0.67
CA VAL A 71 -1.75 -5.48 1.48
C VAL A 71 -1.11 -5.75 2.83
N ARG A 72 0.21 -6.02 2.86
CA ARG A 72 0.99 -6.21 4.09
C ARG A 72 0.87 -5.01 5.02
N ASP A 73 0.88 -3.79 4.50
CA ASP A 73 0.65 -2.56 5.29
C ASP A 73 -0.71 -2.55 5.99
N PHE A 74 -1.78 -2.91 5.28
CA PHE A 74 -3.12 -2.95 5.86
C PHE A 74 -3.26 -4.07 6.88
N LEU A 75 -2.64 -5.23 6.63
CA LEU A 75 -2.68 -6.35 7.56
C LEU A 75 -1.83 -6.11 8.81
N ALA A 76 -0.67 -5.43 8.68
CA ALA A 76 0.18 -5.03 9.79
C ALA A 76 -0.54 -4.05 10.73
N LYS A 77 -1.26 -3.06 10.17
CA LYS A 77 -2.11 -2.14 10.95
C LYS A 77 -3.17 -2.87 11.79
N ARG A 78 -3.65 -4.02 11.32
CA ARG A 78 -4.61 -4.89 12.02
C ARG A 78 -3.94 -6.00 12.85
N LYS A 79 -2.61 -6.01 12.96
CA LYS A 79 -1.83 -7.02 13.69
C LYS A 79 -2.07 -8.46 13.22
N LEU A 80 -2.38 -8.64 11.92
CA LEU A 80 -2.64 -9.96 11.32
C LEU A 80 -1.39 -10.63 10.76
N VAL A 81 -0.27 -9.91 10.67
CA VAL A 81 1.03 -10.39 10.16
C VAL A 81 2.10 -9.96 11.15
N ASP A 82 3.24 -10.66 11.15
CA ASP A 82 4.42 -10.26 11.89
C ASP A 82 4.86 -8.84 11.52
N VAL A 83 4.69 -7.94 12.48
CA VAL A 83 4.93 -6.49 12.36
C VAL A 83 6.42 -6.17 12.39
N SER A 84 7.26 -7.06 12.93
CA SER A 84 8.68 -6.80 13.16
C SER A 84 9.50 -6.73 11.87
N LEU A 85 9.20 -7.58 10.90
CA LEU A 85 9.80 -7.54 9.56
C LEU A 85 9.29 -6.32 8.79
N TRP A 86 8.02 -5.96 8.97
CA TRP A 86 7.39 -4.82 8.33
C TRP A 86 7.96 -3.47 8.81
N GLU A 87 8.23 -3.32 10.10
CA GLU A 87 8.81 -2.12 10.70
C GLU A 87 10.25 -1.86 10.19
N LYS A 88 11.06 -2.92 10.08
CA LYS A 88 12.43 -2.82 9.54
C LYS A 88 12.47 -2.34 8.10
N ASP A 89 11.61 -2.90 7.25
CA ASP A 89 11.48 -2.48 5.85
C ASP A 89 11.04 -1.00 5.75
N ARG A 90 10.05 -0.62 6.56
CA ARG A 90 9.51 0.76 6.63
C ARG A 90 10.52 1.78 7.14
N GLU A 91 11.39 1.40 8.07
CA GLU A 91 12.44 2.28 8.60
C GLU A 91 13.44 2.67 7.50
N HIS A 92 13.87 1.71 6.69
CA HIS A 92 14.74 1.97 5.55
C HIS A 92 14.08 2.94 4.55
N ASP A 93 12.81 2.73 4.23
CA ASP A 93 12.08 3.60 3.31
C ASP A 93 11.86 5.00 3.88
N ARG A 94 11.58 5.14 5.19
CA ARG A 94 11.47 6.44 5.87
C ARG A 94 12.76 7.24 5.75
N LYS A 95 13.91 6.61 6.03
CA LYS A 95 15.24 7.25 5.90
C LYS A 95 15.52 7.72 4.47
N ARG A 96 15.12 6.93 3.46
CA ARG A 96 15.24 7.32 2.05
C ARG A 96 14.36 8.52 1.70
N VAL A 97 13.12 8.54 2.16
CA VAL A 97 12.18 9.65 1.92
C VAL A 97 12.66 10.93 2.61
N GLU A 98 13.14 10.85 3.85
CA GLU A 98 13.72 11.98 4.58
C GLU A 98 14.94 12.54 3.86
N LYS A 99 15.87 11.67 3.43
CA LYS A 99 17.04 12.08 2.63
C LYS A 99 16.64 12.75 1.32
N LYS A 100 15.63 12.23 0.63
CA LYS A 100 15.12 12.81 -0.61
C LYS A 100 14.46 14.17 -0.36
N LYS A 101 13.61 14.29 0.66
CA LYS A 101 12.99 15.56 1.06
C LYS A 101 14.03 16.60 1.46
N ALA A 102 15.07 16.21 2.20
CA ALA A 102 16.17 17.10 2.58
C ALA A 102 16.94 17.60 1.35
N ALA A 103 17.23 16.72 0.38
CA ALA A 103 17.87 17.09 -0.88
C ALA A 103 16.98 18.00 -1.74
N GLU A 104 15.67 17.73 -1.79
CA GLU A 104 14.69 18.55 -2.52
C GLU A 104 14.50 19.92 -1.87
N ALA A 105 14.46 20.00 -0.53
CA ALA A 105 14.41 21.25 0.21
C ALA A 105 15.69 22.09 0.01
N ALA A 106 16.88 21.44 0.01
CA ALA A 106 18.14 22.11 -0.28
C ALA A 106 18.20 22.62 -1.74
N ALA A 107 17.68 21.84 -2.70
CA ALA A 107 17.58 22.26 -4.09
C ALA A 107 16.57 23.41 -4.28
N GLN A 108 15.45 23.40 -3.55
CA GLN A 108 14.46 24.49 -3.57
C GLN A 108 15.00 25.77 -2.90
N ALA A 109 15.79 25.66 -1.83
CA ALA A 109 16.46 26.81 -1.21
C ALA A 109 17.48 27.45 -2.16
N ALA A 110 18.35 26.65 -2.79
CA ALA A 110 19.32 27.13 -3.78
C ALA A 110 18.66 27.70 -5.06
N ALA A 111 17.48 27.20 -5.44
CA ALA A 111 16.69 27.75 -6.56
C ALA A 111 15.93 29.04 -6.16
N GLY A 112 15.62 29.22 -4.88
CA GLY A 112 15.06 30.43 -4.31
C GLY A 112 16.08 31.58 -4.31
N GLU A 113 17.29 31.33 -3.81
CA GLU A 113 18.39 32.30 -3.79
C GLU A 113 18.78 32.78 -5.21
N LYS A 114 18.86 31.85 -6.18
CA LYS A 114 19.12 32.21 -7.59
C LYS A 114 18.00 33.00 -8.27
N LYS A 115 16.75 32.88 -7.80
CA LYS A 115 15.62 33.67 -8.31
C LYS A 115 15.56 35.06 -7.68
N GLU A 116 16.14 35.23 -6.50
CA GLU A 116 16.23 36.51 -5.79
C GLU A 116 17.38 37.37 -6.35
N GLU A 117 18.55 36.78 -6.63
CA GLU A 117 19.67 37.47 -7.30
C GLU A 117 19.38 37.87 -8.75
N ALA A 118 18.56 37.12 -9.49
CA ALA A 118 18.23 37.45 -10.88
C ALA A 118 17.13 38.53 -11.04
N LYS A 119 16.55 39.00 -9.93
CA LYS A 119 15.46 39.99 -9.90
C LYS A 119 15.89 41.34 -9.33
N ALA A 120 17.14 41.44 -8.84
CA ALA A 120 17.83 42.67 -8.44
C ALA A 120 18.70 43.18 -9.60
#